data_AF-A0A0P9U0U9-F1
#
_entry.id   AF-A0A0P9U0U9-F1
#
_cell.length_a   1.000
_cell.length_b   1.000
_cell.length_c   1.000
_cell.angle_alpha   90.00
_cell.angle_beta   90.00
_cell.angle_gamma   90.00
#
_symmetry.space_group_name_H-M   'P 1'
#
loop_
_entity.id
_entity.type
_entity.pdbx_description
1 polymer ?
#
loop_
_entity_poly.entity_id
_entity_poly.type
_entity_poly.pdbx_seq_one_letter_code
_entity_poly.pdbx_strand_id
1 'polypeptide(L)'
;MLLSRDEAEVRLAYRIHWASALDLPVPPEGMLYQAHAAIRPGEFDTALLRVQSGEQGEPFLRFAEQQDYWINYLRETHAGRFDALEHLYRTDLTRLTDEFEQRNISLDNPEYEKRIREFEASFKAQQTMLIRELTNAEGLEHH
;
A
#
# COMPACT_ATOMS: atom_id res chain seq x y z
N MET A 1 -21.63 -37.22 -4.91
CA MET A 1 -21.18 -36.54 -3.68
C MET A 1 -20.00 -35.67 -4.09
N LEU A 2 -20.18 -34.36 -4.22
CA LEU A 2 -19.10 -33.45 -4.58
C LEU A 2 -18.10 -33.44 -3.42
N LEU A 3 -16.89 -33.97 -3.64
CA LEU A 3 -15.76 -33.76 -2.75
C LEU A 3 -15.56 -32.25 -2.64
N SER A 4 -15.91 -31.66 -1.50
CA SER A 4 -15.58 -30.28 -1.20
C SER A 4 -14.06 -30.19 -1.12
N ARG A 5 -13.48 -29.43 -2.05
CA ARG A 5 -12.04 -29.19 -2.13
C ARG A 5 -11.53 -28.65 -0.79
N ASP A 6 -10.53 -29.29 -0.19
CA ASP A 6 -9.92 -28.78 1.04
C ASP A 6 -9.18 -27.47 0.73
N GLU A 7 -9.59 -26.38 1.38
CA GLU A 7 -9.03 -25.05 1.14
C GLU A 7 -7.54 -24.97 1.53
N ALA A 8 -7.11 -25.70 2.55
CA ALA A 8 -5.72 -25.74 2.97
C ALA A 8 -4.85 -26.45 1.93
N GLU A 9 -5.31 -27.60 1.41
CA GLU A 9 -4.60 -28.35 0.37
C GLU A 9 -4.49 -27.54 -0.93
N VAL A 10 -5.54 -26.81 -1.28
CA VAL A 10 -5.55 -25.91 -2.45
C VAL A 10 -4.54 -24.78 -2.29
N ARG A 11 -4.59 -24.05 -1.18
CA ARG A 11 -3.65 -22.94 -0.96
C ARG A 11 -2.21 -23.42 -0.99
N LEU A 12 -1.93 -24.59 -0.42
CA LEU A 12 -0.60 -25.19 -0.45
C LEU A 12 -0.19 -25.58 -1.88
N ALA A 13 -1.09 -26.18 -2.66
CA ALA A 13 -0.84 -26.53 -4.05
C ALA A 13 -0.48 -25.30 -4.91
N TYR A 14 -1.20 -24.17 -4.75
CA TYR A 14 -0.87 -22.91 -5.42
C TYR A 14 0.48 -22.34 -4.98
N ARG A 15 0.77 -22.33 -3.67
CA ARG A 15 2.02 -21.79 -3.13
C ARG A 15 3.24 -22.58 -3.61
N ILE A 16 3.16 -23.91 -3.62
CA ILE A 16 4.26 -24.76 -4.09
C ILE A 16 4.43 -24.64 -5.60
N HIS A 17 3.33 -24.65 -6.37
CA HIS A 17 3.40 -24.57 -7.82
C HIS A 17 4.06 -23.27 -8.30
N TRP A 18 3.73 -22.14 -7.67
CA TRP A 18 4.29 -20.84 -8.01
C TRP A 18 5.44 -20.36 -7.11
N ALA A 19 5.97 -21.22 -6.24
CA ALA A 19 7.02 -20.83 -5.29
C ALA A 19 8.23 -20.19 -5.98
N SER A 20 8.77 -20.85 -7.00
CA SER A 20 9.93 -20.31 -7.73
C SER A 20 9.59 -19.10 -8.60
N ALA A 21 8.38 -19.03 -9.16
CA ALA A 21 7.98 -17.95 -10.07
C ALA A 21 7.61 -16.65 -9.33
N LEU A 22 7.19 -16.75 -8.08
CA LEU A 22 6.74 -15.63 -7.24
C LEU A 22 7.62 -15.45 -5.98
N ASP A 23 8.80 -16.09 -5.95
CA ASP A 23 9.75 -16.10 -4.83
C ASP A 23 9.09 -16.32 -3.44
N LEU A 24 8.16 -17.27 -3.38
CA LEU A 24 7.37 -17.48 -2.17
C LEU A 24 8.16 -18.31 -1.15
N PRO A 25 8.14 -17.93 0.15
CA PRO A 25 8.68 -18.76 1.20
C PRO A 25 7.81 -20.01 1.35
N VAL A 26 8.29 -21.15 0.86
CA VAL A 26 7.65 -22.46 1.03
C VAL A 26 8.54 -23.40 1.84
N PRO A 27 7.95 -24.29 2.67
CA PRO A 27 8.74 -25.30 3.36
C PRO A 27 9.47 -26.20 2.35
N PRO A 28 10.69 -26.67 2.66
CA PRO A 28 11.50 -27.50 1.76
C PRO A 28 10.89 -28.89 1.50
N GLU A 29 10.01 -29.36 2.39
CA GLU A 29 9.28 -30.61 2.22
C GLU A 29 8.04 -30.35 1.34
N GLY A 30 8.10 -30.77 0.08
CA GLY A 30 7.00 -30.61 -0.88
C GLY A 30 5.67 -31.24 -0.45
N MET A 31 4.61 -31.03 -1.23
CA MET A 31 3.26 -31.52 -0.91
C MET A 31 3.15 -33.04 -1.10
N LEU A 32 2.93 -33.79 -0.02
CA LEU A 32 2.73 -35.25 -0.07
C LEU A 32 1.50 -35.68 -0.89
N TYR A 33 0.50 -34.80 -1.07
CA TYR A 33 -0.77 -35.13 -1.73
C TYR A 33 -1.24 -34.06 -2.73
N GLN A 34 -0.46 -33.81 -3.78
CA GLN A 34 -0.84 -32.88 -4.86
C GLN A 34 -2.15 -33.27 -5.59
N ALA A 35 -2.57 -34.55 -5.51
CA ALA A 35 -3.73 -35.10 -6.19
C ALA A 35 -5.10 -34.66 -5.62
N HIS A 36 -5.18 -34.21 -4.35
CA HIS A 36 -6.45 -33.89 -3.70
C HIS A 36 -6.96 -32.46 -3.96
N ALA A 37 -6.09 -31.59 -4.48
CA ALA A 37 -6.46 -30.20 -4.76
C ALA A 37 -7.38 -30.03 -5.98
N ALA A 38 -7.62 -31.08 -6.79
CA ALA A 38 -8.55 -31.08 -7.93
C ALA A 38 -8.47 -29.79 -8.80
N ILE A 39 -7.25 -29.34 -9.08
CA ILE A 39 -6.99 -28.09 -9.81
C ILE A 39 -7.39 -28.27 -11.28
N ARG A 40 -8.15 -27.31 -11.81
CA ARG A 40 -8.62 -27.37 -13.20
C ARG A 40 -7.50 -27.01 -14.18
N PRO A 41 -7.53 -27.53 -15.42
CA PRO A 41 -6.64 -27.04 -16.48
C PRO A 41 -6.75 -25.51 -16.63
N GLY A 42 -5.62 -24.81 -16.63
CA GLY A 42 -5.54 -23.35 -16.74
C GLY A 42 -5.87 -22.55 -15.47
N GLU A 43 -6.23 -23.20 -14.35
CA GLU A 43 -6.50 -22.51 -13.08
C GLU A 43 -5.22 -21.88 -12.52
N PHE A 44 -4.07 -22.55 -12.66
CA PHE A 44 -2.77 -22.04 -12.26
C PHE A 44 -2.35 -20.80 -13.05
N ASP A 45 -2.44 -20.85 -14.38
CA ASP A 45 -2.07 -19.72 -15.25
C ASP A 45 -2.96 -18.51 -14.98
N THR A 46 -4.26 -18.74 -14.79
CA THR A 46 -5.22 -17.69 -14.44
C THR A 46 -4.89 -17.06 -13.09
N ALA A 47 -4.50 -17.87 -12.11
CA ALA A 47 -4.10 -17.37 -10.79
C ALA A 47 -2.81 -16.56 -10.87
N LEU A 48 -1.81 -17.02 -11.63
CA LEU A 48 -0.56 -16.29 -11.83
C LEU A 48 -0.79 -14.91 -12.46
N LEU A 49 -1.57 -14.85 -13.55
CA LEU A 49 -1.91 -13.58 -14.20
C LEU A 49 -2.64 -12.63 -13.25
N ARG A 50 -3.53 -13.15 -12.39
CA ARG A 50 -4.23 -12.33 -11.38
C ARG A 50 -3.30 -11.78 -10.32
N VAL A 51 -2.33 -12.58 -9.84
CA VAL A 51 -1.33 -12.14 -8.87
C VAL A 51 -0.46 -11.05 -9.50
N GLN A 52 0.12 -11.31 -10.68
CA GLN A 52 0.98 -10.35 -11.38
C GLN A 52 0.25 -9.03 -11.72
N SER A 53 -1.01 -9.12 -12.20
CA SER A 53 -1.82 -7.92 -12.46
C SER A 53 -2.17 -7.15 -11.17
N GLY A 54 -2.33 -7.88 -10.06
CA GLY A 54 -2.62 -7.30 -8.75
C GLY A 54 -1.42 -6.58 -8.15
N GLU A 55 -0.23 -7.15 -8.30
CA GLU A 55 1.07 -6.61 -7.85
C GLU A 55 1.44 -5.31 -8.57
N GLN A 56 1.03 -5.16 -9.83
CA GLN A 56 1.31 -3.96 -10.63
C GLN A 56 0.22 -2.88 -10.54
N GLY A 57 -0.78 -3.06 -9.66
CA GLY A 57 -2.01 -2.28 -9.72
C GLY A 57 -2.47 -1.68 -8.40
N GLU A 58 -3.64 -1.03 -8.47
CA GLU A 58 -4.34 -0.45 -7.33
C GLU A 58 -4.48 -1.38 -6.10
N PRO A 59 -4.73 -2.70 -6.25
CA PRO A 59 -4.84 -3.59 -5.10
C PRO A 59 -3.56 -3.66 -4.26
N PHE A 60 -2.39 -3.71 -4.89
CA PHE A 60 -1.11 -3.72 -4.20
C PHE A 60 -0.85 -2.39 -3.49
N LEU A 61 -1.12 -1.26 -4.15
CA LEU A 61 -1.00 0.07 -3.53
C LEU A 61 -1.87 0.21 -2.27
N ARG A 62 -3.15 -0.21 -2.35
CA ARG A 62 -4.04 -0.21 -1.18
C ARG A 62 -3.58 -1.14 -0.06
N PHE A 63 -2.97 -2.27 -0.40
CA PHE A 63 -2.41 -3.19 0.58
C PHE A 63 -1.19 -2.55 1.27
N ALA A 64 -0.26 -2.00 0.50
CA ALA A 64 0.96 -1.36 0.98
C ALA A 64 0.67 -0.15 1.88
N GLU A 65 -0.31 0.69 1.53
CA GLU A 65 -0.79 1.82 2.35
C GLU A 65 -1.32 1.41 3.73
N GLN A 66 -1.67 0.14 3.95
CA GLN A 66 -2.16 -0.37 5.24
C GLN A 66 -1.06 -1.02 6.08
N GLN A 67 0.17 -1.11 5.54
CA GLN A 67 1.28 -1.77 6.21
C GLN A 67 2.17 -0.74 6.92
N ASP A 68 2.03 -0.60 8.24
CA ASP A 68 2.81 0.36 9.03
C ASP A 68 4.33 0.18 8.87
N TYR A 69 4.80 -1.08 8.83
CA TYR A 69 6.23 -1.37 8.64
C TYR A 69 6.75 -0.84 7.29
N TRP A 70 5.93 -0.94 6.25
CA TRP A 70 6.29 -0.47 4.90
C TRP A 70 6.32 1.05 4.85
N ILE A 71 5.31 1.71 5.43
CA ILE A 71 5.29 3.16 5.53
C ILE A 71 6.50 3.68 6.31
N ASN A 72 6.87 3.02 7.42
CA ASN A 72 8.06 3.39 8.20
C ASN A 72 9.33 3.24 7.37
N TYR A 73 9.50 2.12 6.66
CA TYR A 73 10.61 1.92 5.73
C TYR A 73 10.70 3.03 4.68
N LEU A 74 9.58 3.39 4.05
CA LEU A 74 9.54 4.49 3.07
C LEU A 74 9.92 5.83 3.69
N ARG A 75 9.47 6.12 4.92
CA ARG A 75 9.79 7.36 5.63
C ARG A 75 11.26 7.44 6.01
N GLU A 76 11.87 6.34 6.40
CA GLU A 76 13.30 6.29 6.74
C GLU A 76 14.16 6.41 5.48
N THR A 77 13.82 5.66 4.43
CA THR A 77 14.59 5.60 3.17
C THR A 77 14.46 6.90 2.37
N HIS A 78 13.26 7.50 2.34
CA HIS A 78 12.96 8.71 1.58
C HIS A 78 12.69 9.92 2.49
N ALA A 79 13.37 10.00 3.64
CA ALA A 79 13.17 11.04 4.64
C ALA A 79 13.11 12.45 4.06
N GLY A 80 14.05 12.81 3.18
CA GLY A 80 14.10 14.13 2.56
C GLY A 80 12.84 14.51 1.77
N ARG A 81 12.11 13.55 1.18
CA ARG A 81 10.84 13.82 0.47
C ARG A 81 9.70 14.09 1.45
N PHE A 82 9.64 13.35 2.56
CA PHE A 82 8.65 13.58 3.61
C PHE A 82 8.92 14.87 4.37
N ASP A 83 10.18 15.16 4.69
CA ASP A 83 10.60 16.39 5.36
C ASP A 83 10.26 17.62 4.52
N ALA A 84 10.52 17.58 3.20
CA ALA A 84 10.14 18.66 2.30
C ALA A 84 8.62 18.91 2.32
N LEU A 85 7.81 17.85 2.35
CA LEU A 85 6.36 17.97 2.43
C LEU A 85 5.92 18.56 3.77
N GLU A 86 6.53 18.15 4.88
CA GLU A 86 6.24 18.69 6.21
C GLU A 86 6.67 20.16 6.34
N HIS A 87 7.80 20.53 5.75
CA HIS A 87 8.26 21.93 5.71
C HIS A 87 7.29 22.83 4.95
N LEU A 88 6.78 22.38 3.81
CA LEU A 88 5.75 23.10 3.05
C LEU A 88 4.48 23.27 3.88
N TYR A 89 4.00 22.20 4.52
CA TYR A 89 2.84 22.25 5.40
C TYR A 89 3.03 23.26 6.53
N ARG A 90 4.15 23.22 7.26
CA ARG A 90 4.43 24.17 8.34
C ARG A 90 4.47 25.61 7.84
N THR A 91 5.09 25.85 6.69
CA THR A 91 5.21 27.18 6.09
C THR A 91 3.85 27.77 5.73
N ASP A 92 3.00 26.98 5.06
CA ASP A 92 1.67 27.40 4.68
C ASP A 92 0.73 27.58 5.89
N LEU A 93 0.89 26.75 6.92
CA LEU A 93 0.16 26.91 8.17
C LEU A 93 0.51 28.22 8.87
N THR A 94 1.80 28.55 8.99
CA THR A 94 2.25 29.84 9.53
C THR A 94 1.69 31.01 8.72
N ARG A 95 1.77 30.94 7.39
CA ARG A 95 1.22 31.98 6.50
C ARG A 95 -0.29 32.15 6.70
N LEU A 96 -1.04 31.06 6.84
CA LEU A 96 -2.46 31.10 7.10
C LEU A 96 -2.78 31.77 8.44
N THR A 97 -2.05 31.45 9.51
CA THR A 97 -2.20 32.09 10.82
C THR A 97 -1.91 33.60 10.72
N ASP A 98 -0.79 33.97 10.10
CA ASP A 98 -0.39 35.37 9.92
C ASP A 98 -1.46 36.18 9.14
N GLU A 99 -2.06 35.60 8.09
CA GLU A 99 -3.13 36.23 7.31
C GLU A 99 -4.38 36.54 8.16
N PHE A 100 -4.75 35.65 9.09
CA PHE A 100 -5.91 35.87 9.98
C PHE A 100 -5.61 36.89 11.06
N GLU A 101 -4.41 36.86 11.63
CA GLU A 101 -3.95 37.86 12.61
C GLU A 101 -3.88 39.26 12.00
N GLN A 102 -3.37 39.40 10.78
CA GLN A 102 -3.33 40.68 10.05
C GLN A 102 -4.72 41.25 9.75
N ARG A 103 -5.71 40.36 9.54
CA ARG A 103 -7.13 40.73 9.37
C ARG A 103 -7.83 40.99 10.71
N ASN A 104 -7.13 40.83 11.84
CA ASN A 104 -7.65 40.94 13.20
C ASN A 104 -8.85 40.01 13.46
N ILE A 105 -8.81 38.80 12.86
CA ILE A 105 -9.81 37.75 13.02
C ILE A 105 -9.29 36.76 14.07
N SER A 106 -10.12 36.43 15.06
CA SER A 106 -9.77 35.43 16.08
C SER A 106 -9.44 34.07 15.45
N LEU A 107 -8.44 33.38 16.00
CA LEU A 107 -8.12 31.99 15.61
C LEU A 107 -9.19 30.99 16.06
N ASP A 108 -10.11 31.39 16.95
CA ASP A 108 -11.32 30.61 17.27
C ASP A 108 -12.45 30.82 16.23
N ASN A 109 -12.19 31.58 15.16
CA ASN A 109 -13.19 31.83 14.13
C ASN A 109 -13.47 30.54 13.33
N PRO A 110 -14.75 30.18 13.09
CA PRO A 110 -15.11 29.01 12.28
C PRO A 110 -14.48 28.99 10.87
N GLU A 111 -14.20 30.14 10.28
CA GLU A 111 -13.47 30.29 9.00
C GLU A 111 -12.03 29.78 9.12
N TYR A 112 -11.32 30.14 10.19
CA TYR A 112 -9.95 29.68 10.44
C TYR A 112 -9.93 28.16 10.65
N GLU A 113 -10.79 27.64 11.53
CA GLU A 113 -10.87 26.19 11.76
C GLU A 113 -11.18 25.41 10.48
N LYS A 114 -12.11 25.92 9.67
CA LYS A 114 -12.44 25.31 8.38
C LYS A 114 -11.20 25.28 7.48
N ARG A 115 -10.44 26.36 7.44
CA ARG A 115 -9.25 26.47 6.59
C ARG A 115 -8.13 25.54 7.05
N ILE A 116 -7.95 25.39 8.36
CA ILE A 116 -7.04 24.39 8.95
C ILE A 116 -7.43 22.97 8.54
N ARG A 117 -8.71 22.61 8.66
CA ARG A 117 -9.20 21.28 8.26
C ARG A 117 -8.97 20.99 6.77
N GLU A 118 -9.20 21.97 5.91
CA GLU A 118 -8.91 21.86 4.47
C GLU A 118 -7.41 21.62 4.23
N PHE A 119 -6.57 22.32 4.97
CA PHE A 119 -5.12 22.21 4.87
C PHE A 119 -4.61 20.85 5.33
N GLU A 120 -5.08 20.36 6.48
CA GLU A 120 -4.79 19.02 6.99
C GLU A 120 -5.25 17.92 6.02
N ALA A 121 -6.44 18.07 5.43
CA ALA A 121 -6.96 17.12 4.45
C ALA A 121 -6.08 17.07 3.19
N SER A 122 -5.64 18.23 2.69
CA SER A 122 -4.72 18.32 1.55
C SER A 122 -3.38 17.67 1.87
N PHE A 123 -2.80 17.96 3.04
CA PHE A 123 -1.53 17.37 3.46
C PHE A 123 -1.61 15.84 3.59
N LYS A 124 -2.67 15.30 4.20
CA LYS A 124 -2.91 13.86 4.27
C LYS A 124 -2.99 13.24 2.86
N ALA A 125 -3.72 13.87 1.94
CA ALA A 125 -3.78 13.40 0.56
C ALA A 125 -2.42 13.42 -0.14
N GLN A 126 -1.61 14.46 0.08
CA GLN A 126 -0.24 14.55 -0.45
C GLN A 126 0.67 13.46 0.12
N GLN A 127 0.58 13.16 1.42
CA GLN A 127 1.31 12.05 2.02
C GLN A 127 0.89 10.69 1.43
N THR A 128 -0.40 10.45 1.25
CA THR A 128 -0.90 9.22 0.63
C THR A 128 -0.39 9.09 -0.82
N MET A 129 -0.42 10.17 -1.60
CA MET A 129 0.12 10.16 -2.96
C MET A 129 1.62 9.85 -2.98
N LEU A 130 2.40 10.45 -2.06
CA LEU A 130 3.83 10.19 -1.95
C LEU A 130 4.13 8.73 -1.58
N ILE A 131 3.38 8.16 -0.63
CA ILE A 131 3.51 6.73 -0.25
C ILE A 131 3.26 5.84 -1.47
N ARG A 132 2.23 6.12 -2.27
CA ARG A 132 1.90 5.34 -3.47
C ARG A 132 2.96 5.45 -4.55
N GLU A 133 3.45 6.67 -4.78
CA GLU A 133 4.53 6.94 -5.75
C GLU A 133 5.79 6.15 -5.38
N LEU A 134 6.22 6.26 -4.11
CA LEU A 134 7.39 5.54 -3.61
C LEU A 134 7.18 4.03 -3.62
N THR A 135 5.97 3.55 -3.31
CA THR A 135 5.65 2.12 -3.38
C THR A 135 5.83 1.58 -4.80
N ASN A 136 5.37 2.33 -5.81
CA ASN A 136 5.60 1.96 -7.21
C ASN A 136 7.08 2.02 -7.59
N ALA A 137 7.80 3.04 -7.15
CA ALA A 137 9.23 3.20 -7.45
C ALA A 137 10.07 2.04 -6.88
N GLU A 138 9.89 1.72 -5.60
CA GLU A 138 10.59 0.60 -4.94
C GLU A 138 10.21 -0.75 -5.56
N GLY A 139 8.92 -0.92 -5.94
CA GLY A 139 8.47 -2.12 -6.64
C GLY A 139 9.10 -2.31 -8.02
N LEU A 140 9.46 -1.22 -8.71
CA LEU A 140 10.11 -1.27 -10.03
C LEU A 140 11.64 -1.47 -9.94
N GLU A 141 12.28 -0.94 -8.90
CA GLU A 141 13.74 -1.02 -8.73
C GLU A 141 14.23 -2.39 -8.23
N HIS A 142 13.35 -3.15 -7.57
CA HIS A 142 13.69 -4.44 -6.95
C HIS A 142 13.12 -5.67 -7.68
N HIS A 143 12.71 -5.52 -8.95
CA HIS A 143 12.22 -6.60 -9.81
C HIS A 143 13.30 -7.22 -10.72
#